data_AF-A0A382TPD6-F1
#
_entry.id   AF-A0A382TPD6-F1
#
_cell.length_a   1.000
_cell.length_b   1.000
_cell.length_c   1.000
_cell.angle_alpha   90.00
_cell.angle_beta   90.00
_cell.angle_gamma   90.00
#
_symmetry.space_group_name_H-M   'P 1'
#
loop_
_entity.id
_entity.type
_entity.pdbx_description
1 polymer ?
#
loop_
_entity_poly.entity_id
_entity_poly.type
_entity_poly.pdbx_seq_one_letter_code
_entity_poly.pdbx_strand_id
1 'polypeptide(L)' 'MAGELKVDGRMKVDTFKDNFKETFGVTIRVYKGPRFADGNVTLSSIRSEDAKGGT' A
#
# COMPACT_ATOMS: atom_id res chain seq x y z
N MET A 1 -6.92 12.54 16.47
CA MET A 1 -5.48 12.45 16.18
C MET A 1 -5.34 11.58 14.95
N ALA A 2 -4.75 12.08 13.86
CA ALA A 2 -4.51 11.25 12.69
C ALA A 2 -3.41 10.24 13.04
N GLY A 3 -3.68 8.94 12.90
CA GLY A 3 -2.67 7.91 13.13
C GLY A 3 -1.53 8.02 12.11
N GLU A 4 -0.30 7.76 12.55
CA GLU A 4 0.85 7.69 11.65
C GLU A 4 1.02 6.22 11.18
N LEU A 5 1.05 6.01 9.86
CA LEU A 5 1.28 4.70 9.26
C LEU A 5 2.66 4.70 8.56
N LYS A 6 3.60 3.89 9.07
CA LYS A 6 4.89 3.67 8.42
C LYS A 6 4.76 2.65 7.29
N VAL A 7 5.23 3.01 6.10
CA VAL A 7 5.13 2.18 4.90
C VAL A 7 6.53 1.91 4.34
N ASP A 8 6.84 0.63 4.13
CA ASP A 8 8.08 0.17 3.51
C ASP A 8 7.79 -0.52 2.17
N GLY A 9 8.64 -0.33 1.17
CA GLY A 9 8.44 -0.90 -0.17
C GLY A 9 8.37 -2.43 -0.20
N ARG A 10 8.97 -3.12 0.78
CA ARG A 10 8.95 -4.59 0.93
C ARG A 10 7.67 -5.10 1.57
N MET A 11 6.82 -4.22 2.12
CA MET A 11 5.53 -4.59 2.68
C MET A 11 4.61 -5.15 1.60
N LYS A 12 3.84 -6.19 1.92
CA LYS A 12 2.81 -6.74 1.04
C LYS A 12 1.60 -5.81 0.95
N VAL A 13 0.90 -5.85 -0.17
CA VAL A 13 -0.31 -5.04 -0.40
C VAL A 13 -1.39 -5.35 0.65
N ASP A 14 -1.59 -6.60 1.03
CA ASP A 14 -2.61 -6.93 2.04
C ASP A 14 -2.22 -6.44 3.44
N THR A 15 -0.96 -6.59 3.84
CA THR A 15 -0.45 -6.01 5.09
C THR A 15 -0.67 -4.51 5.16
N PHE A 16 -0.47 -3.80 4.04
CA PHE A 16 -0.75 -2.37 3.97
C PHE A 16 -2.23 -2.04 4.18
N LYS A 17 -3.16 -2.79 3.55
CA LYS A 17 -4.61 -2.59 3.73
C LYS A 17 -5.03 -2.85 5.19
N ASP A 18 -4.50 -3.90 5.80
CA ASP A 18 -4.82 -4.27 7.17
C ASP A 18 -4.35 -3.20 8.15
N ASN A 19 -3.07 -2.80 8.06
CA ASN A 19 -2.52 -1.73 8.90
C ASN A 19 -3.27 -0.40 8.70
N PHE A 20 -3.67 -0.09 7.47
CA PHE A 20 -4.47 1.11 7.19
C PHE A 20 -5.84 1.05 7.89
N LYS A 21 -6.51 -0.11 7.83
CA LYS A 21 -7.78 -0.33 8.51
C LYS A 21 -7.63 -0.22 10.03
N GLU A 22 -6.58 -0.79 10.60
CA GLU A 22 -6.32 -0.70 12.04
C GLU A 22 -6.00 0.74 12.48
N THR A 23 -5.25 1.48 11.67
CA THR A 23 -4.82 2.85 12.01
C THR A 23 -5.94 3.88 11.83
N PHE A 24 -6.76 3.73 10.78
CA PHE A 24 -7.72 4.75 10.37
C PHE A 24 -9.19 4.31 10.44
N GLY A 25 -9.46 3.04 10.74
CA GLY A 25 -10.82 2.50 10.86
C GLY A 25 -11.57 2.31 9.54
N VAL A 26 -10.91 2.47 8.39
CA VAL A 26 -11.53 2.38 7.05
C VAL A 26 -10.78 1.43 6.14
N THR A 27 -11.48 0.83 5.18
CA THR A 27 -10.88 -0.02 4.16
C THR A 27 -10.54 0.76 2.90
N ILE A 28 -9.47 0.35 2.23
CA ILE A 28 -9.00 0.96 0.99
C ILE A 28 -8.89 -0.07 -0.12
N ARG A 29 -8.93 0.40 -1.37
CA ARG A 29 -8.69 -0.40 -2.57
C ARG A 29 -7.39 0.05 -3.20
N VAL A 30 -6.48 -0.89 -3.42
CA VAL A 30 -5.19 -0.64 -4.07
C VAL A 30 -5.26 -1.14 -5.51
N TYR A 31 -4.89 -0.29 -6.46
CA TYR A 31 -4.94 -0.57 -7.89
C TYR A 31 -3.54 -0.57 -8.50
N LYS A 32 -3.34 -1.45 -9.50
CA LYS A 32 -2.21 -1.42 -10.43
C LYS A 32 -2.78 -1.25 -11.84
N GLY A 33 -2.70 -0.03 -12.37
CA GLY A 33 -3.41 0.34 -13.59
C GLY A 33 -4.93 0.15 -13.42
N PRO A 34 -5.64 -0.51 -14.36
CA PRO A 34 -7.09 -0.68 -14.28
C PRO A 34 -7.54 -1.84 -13.38
N ARG A 35 -6.62 -2.59 -12.77
CA ARG A 35 -6.93 -3.80 -11.98
C ARG A 35 -6.58 -3.60 -10.51
N PHE A 36 -7.24 -4.36 -9.64
CA PHE A 36 -6.81 -4.47 -8.24
C PHE A 36 -5.40 -5.04 -8.17
N ALA A 37 -4.59 -4.49 -7.27
CA ALA A 37 -3.28 -5.04 -6.96
C ALA A 37 -3.44 -6.39 -6.24
N ASP A 38 -2.60 -7.35 -6.62
CA ASP A 38 -2.48 -8.63 -5.92
C ASP A 38 -2.04 -8.37 -4.47
N GLY A 39 -2.72 -9.02 -3.52
CA GLY A 39 -2.44 -8.90 -2.09
C GLY A 39 -1.09 -9.47 -1.66
N ASN A 40 -0.58 -10.45 -2.40
CA ASN A 40 0.63 -11.20 -2.05
C ASN A 40 1.94 -10.57 -2.52
N VAL A 41 1.87 -9.57 -3.39
CA VAL A 41 3.05 -8.86 -3.91
C VAL A 41 3.43 -7.66 -3.04
N THR A 42 4.66 -7.17 -3.17
CA THR A 42 5.14 -6.02 -2.41
C THR A 42 4.70 -4.69 -3.02
N LEU A 43 4.60 -3.64 -2.21
CA LEU A 43 4.28 -2.28 -2.67
C LEU A 43 5.30 -1.78 -3.71
N SER A 44 6.58 -2.11 -3.57
CA SER A 44 7.62 -1.76 -4.54
C SER A 44 7.42 -2.43 -5.90
N SER A 45 6.85 -3.63 -5.95
CA SER A 45 6.64 -4.40 -7.19
C SER A 45 5.44 -3.93 -8.03
N ILE A 46 4.55 -3.13 -7.43
CA ILE A 46 3.38 -2.55 -8.10
C ILE A 46 3.59 -1.08 -8.47
N ARG A 47 4.72 -0.49 -8.05
CA ARG A 47 5.14 0.86 -8.40
C ARG A 47 5.52 0.92 -9.89
N SER A 48 5.10 1.97 -10.60
CA SER A 48 5.55 2.25 -11.96
C SER A 48 7.04 2.62 -11.96
N GLU A 49 7.78 2.24 -13.01
CA GLU A 49 9.24 2.45 -13.08
C GLU A 49 9.63 3.92 -12.90
N ASP A 50 8.82 4.84 -13.42
CA ASP A 50 9.05 6.29 -13.35
C ASP A 50 8.58 6.95 -12.05
N ALA A 51 7.91 6.20 -11.16
CA ALA A 51 7.44 6.78 -9.90
C ALA A 51 8.66 7.03 -8.99
N LYS A 52 8.92 8.29 -8.65
CA LYS A 52 9.92 8.66 -7.64
C LYS A 52 9.41 8.24 -6.27
N GLY A 53 10.17 7.41 -5.56
CA GLY A 53 9.88 7.05 -4.17
C GLY A 53 10.04 8.26 -3.25
N GLY A 54 9.36 8.26 -2.11
CA GLY A 54 9.60 9.22 -1.04
C GLY A 54 10.97 8.94 -0.40
N THR A 55 11.76 10.00 -0.22
CA THR A 55 13.01 10.00 0.55
C THR A 55 12.74 9.96 2.05
#